data_AF-A0A537BEE9-F1
#
_entry.id   AF-A0A537BEE9-F1
#
_cell.length_a   1.000
_cell.length_b   1.000
_cell.length_c   1.000
_cell.angle_alpha   90.00
_cell.angle_beta   90.00
_cell.angle_gamma   90.00
#
_symmetry.space_group_name_H-M   'P 1'
#
loop_
_entity.id
_entity.type
_entity.pdbx_description
1 polymer ?
#
loop_
_entity_poly.entity_id
_entity_poly.type
_entity_poly.pdbx_seq_one_letter_code
_entity_poly.pdbx_strand_id
1 'polypeptide(L)'
;MTELQEYLRYIVTLTAVLDPFLAVPIFLSVTSAANPAGRRRLADIVTLTVFAVLAGSALFGEGVLRVIGASVPAFQVGGGLVLLLMALA
;
A
#
# COMPACT_ATOMS: atom_id res chain seq x y z
N MET A 1 14.11 -7.33 -22.96
CA MET A 1 13.66 -6.29 -22.00
C MET A 1 14.16 -6.78 -20.65
N THR A 2 15.18 -6.13 -20.08
CA THR A 2 16.08 -6.75 -19.08
C THR A 2 15.37 -6.99 -17.75
N GLU A 3 15.52 -8.16 -17.12
CA GLU A 3 14.97 -8.55 -15.80
C GLU A 3 15.01 -7.41 -14.77
N LEU A 4 16.08 -6.62 -14.78
CA LEU A 4 16.26 -5.42 -13.95
C LEU A 4 15.10 -4.41 -14.05
N GLN A 5 14.57 -4.18 -15.25
CA GLN A 5 13.45 -3.27 -15.48
C GLN A 5 12.18 -3.75 -14.77
N GLU A 6 11.98 -5.07 -14.66
CA GLU A 6 10.82 -5.63 -14.00
C GLU A 6 10.92 -5.50 -12.48
N TYR A 7 12.08 -5.81 -11.90
CA TYR A 7 12.34 -5.57 -10.48
C TYR A 7 12.23 -4.09 -10.10
N LEU A 8 12.76 -3.19 -10.93
CA LEU A 8 12.63 -1.75 -10.71
C LEU A 8 11.16 -1.32 -10.73
N ARG A 9 10.36 -1.82 -11.66
CA ARG A 9 8.93 -1.54 -11.70
C ARG A 9 8.24 -1.99 -10.41
N TYR A 10 8.48 -3.21 -9.94
CA TYR A 10 7.88 -3.69 -8.69
C TYR A 10 8.28 -2.85 -7.49
N ILE A 11 9.56 -2.50 -7.35
CA ILE A 11 10.05 -1.65 -6.25
C ILE A 11 9.36 -0.29 -6.28
N VAL A 12 9.30 0.35 -7.45
CA VAL A 12 8.66 1.67 -7.59
C VAL A 12 7.18 1.59 -7.29
N THR A 13 6.46 0.60 -7.84
CA THR A 13 5.02 0.43 -7.61
C THR A 13 4.72 0.14 -6.14
N LEU A 14 5.44 -0.77 -5.49
CA LEU A 14 5.23 -1.08 -4.07
C LEU A 14 5.57 0.11 -3.18
N THR A 15 6.64 0.86 -3.49
CA THR A 15 7.00 2.06 -2.74
C THR A 15 5.92 3.14 -2.88
N ALA A 16 5.39 3.34 -4.08
CA ALA A 16 4.31 4.30 -4.32
C ALA A 16 2.98 3.87 -3.67
N VAL A 17 2.68 2.57 -3.62
CA VAL A 17 1.43 2.07 -3.00
C VAL A 17 1.49 2.13 -1.47
N LEU A 18 2.68 1.90 -0.87
CA LEU A 18 2.86 1.90 0.58
C LEU A 18 3.08 3.31 1.17
N ASP A 19 3.36 4.30 0.33
CA ASP A 19 3.64 5.69 0.72
C ASP A 19 4.53 5.82 1.97
N PRO A 20 5.71 5.17 2.03
CA PRO A 20 6.52 5.12 3.24
C PRO A 20 6.97 6.51 3.69
N PHE A 21 7.18 7.44 2.74
CA PHE A 21 7.56 8.82 3.02
C PHE A 21 6.48 9.59 3.79
N LEU A 22 5.21 9.25 3.60
CA LEU A 22 4.09 9.83 4.34
C LEU A 22 3.79 9.04 5.61
N ALA A 23 3.83 7.70 5.53
CA ALA A 23 3.50 6.81 6.64
C ALA A 23 4.46 6.96 7.84
N VAL A 24 5.77 7.10 7.60
CA VAL A 24 6.77 7.25 8.66
C VAL A 24 6.54 8.50 9.52
N PRO A 25 6.45 9.73 8.98
CA PRO A 25 6.22 10.92 9.80
C PRO A 25 4.85 10.90 10.47
N ILE A 26 3.80 10.34 9.84
CA ILE A 26 2.50 10.15 10.49
C ILE A 26 2.64 9.23 11.69
N PHE A 27 3.31 8.08 11.54
CA PHE A 27 3.53 7.16 12.64
C PHE A 27 4.33 7.81 13.78
N LEU A 28 5.38 8.57 13.46
CA LEU A 28 6.18 9.30 14.46
C LEU A 28 5.35 10.37 15.19
N SER A 29 4.50 11.09 14.47
CA SER A 29 3.60 12.11 15.04
C SER A 29 2.59 11.47 16.01
N VAL A 30 1.91 10.41 15.57
CA VAL A 30 0.90 9.70 16.37
C VAL A 30 1.52 8.99 17.58
N THR A 31 2.76 8.50 17.46
CA THR A 31 3.46 7.82 18.56
C THR A 31 4.34 8.72 19.42
N SER A 32 4.34 10.03 19.17
CA SER A 32 5.22 10.99 19.86
C SER A 32 5.04 11.02 21.38
N ALA A 33 3.81 10.83 21.87
CA ALA A 33 3.48 10.77 23.29
C ALA A 33 3.46 9.33 23.88
N ALA A 34 3.77 8.31 23.09
CA ALA A 34 3.67 6.92 23.51
C ALA A 34 4.96 6.42 24.18
N ASN A 35 4.81 5.66 25.27
CA ASN A 35 5.91 4.92 25.87
C ASN A 35 6.49 3.87 24.89
N PRO A 36 7.77 3.46 25.03
CA PRO A 36 8.42 2.52 24.11
C PRO A 36 7.65 1.22 23.86
N ALA A 37 7.02 0.67 24.91
CA ALA A 37 6.18 -0.53 24.80
C ALA A 37 4.90 -0.28 23.97
N GLY A 38 4.26 0.87 24.13
CA GLY A 38 3.08 1.26 23.36
C GLY A 38 3.40 1.49 21.89
N ARG A 39 4.53 2.15 21.61
CA ARG A 39 5.03 2.37 20.24
C ARG A 39 5.32 1.06 19.52
N ARG A 40 5.94 0.08 20.20
CA ARG A 40 6.21 -1.24 19.61
C ARG A 40 4.94 -2.03 19.34
N ARG A 41 3.99 -2.04 20.30
CA ARG A 41 2.69 -2.68 20.10
C ARG A 41 1.94 -2.09 18.91
N LEU A 42 1.98 -0.76 18.73
CA LEU A 42 1.35 -0.13 17.58
C LEU A 42 2.06 -0.51 16.28
N ALA A 43 3.39 -0.56 16.26
CA ALA A 43 4.14 -1.03 15.09
C ALA A 43 3.73 -2.45 14.69
N ASP A 44 3.64 -3.37 15.65
CA ASP A 44 3.24 -4.76 15.37
C ASP A 44 1.82 -4.84 14.81
N ILE A 45 0.87 -4.05 15.35
CA ILE A 45 -0.51 -3.98 14.86
C ILE A 45 -0.54 -3.43 13.43
N VAL A 46 0.16 -2.33 13.16
CA VAL A 46 0.22 -1.72 11.83
C VAL A 46 0.82 -2.70 10.82
N THR A 47 1.95 -3.34 11.17
CA THR A 47 2.59 -4.32 10.30
C THR A 47 1.69 -5.52 10.01
N LEU A 48 1.03 -6.09 11.02
CA LEU A 48 0.11 -7.22 10.82
C LEU A 48 -1.10 -6.82 9.97
N THR A 49 -1.64 -5.62 10.19
CA THR A 49 -2.78 -5.10 9.43
C THR A 49 -2.42 -4.89 7.96
N VAL A 50 -1.30 -4.21 7.68
CA VAL A 50 -0.81 -4.00 6.32
C VAL A 50 -0.52 -5.33 5.64
N PHE A 51 0.15 -6.26 6.33
CA PHE A 51 0.41 -7.60 5.81
C PHE A 51 -0.89 -8.35 5.46
N ALA A 52 -1.88 -8.35 6.35
CA ALA A 52 -3.16 -9.02 6.11
C ALA A 52 -3.92 -8.42 4.92
N VAL A 53 -3.93 -7.09 4.79
CA VAL A 53 -4.55 -6.39 3.65
C VAL A 53 -3.83 -6.73 2.34
N LEU A 54 -2.50 -6.69 2.32
CA LEU A 54 -1.72 -7.02 1.12
C LEU A 54 -1.86 -8.49 0.74
N ALA A 55 -1.74 -9.41 1.70
CA ALA A 55 -1.90 -10.84 1.47
C ALA A 55 -3.32 -11.17 1.01
N GLY A 56 -4.34 -10.59 1.66
CA GLY A 56 -5.73 -10.74 1.24
C GLY A 56 -5.98 -10.20 -0.17
N SER A 57 -5.42 -9.03 -0.49
CA SER A 57 -5.54 -8.45 -1.84
C SER A 57 -4.80 -9.28 -2.89
N ALA A 58 -3.64 -9.85 -2.56
CA ALA A 58 -2.89 -10.72 -3.46
C ALA A 58 -3.61 -12.05 -3.74
N LEU A 59 -4.28 -12.62 -2.74
CA LEU A 59 -4.98 -13.90 -2.86
C LEU A 59 -6.39 -13.75 -3.46
N PHE A 60 -7.12 -12.71 -3.10
CA PHE A 60 -8.55 -12.56 -3.41
C PHE A 60 -8.88 -11.36 -4.30
N GLY A 61 -7.92 -10.48 -4.60
CA GLY A 61 -8.17 -9.21 -5.28
C GLY A 61 -8.87 -9.37 -6.63
N GLU A 62 -8.42 -10.31 -7.46
CA GLU A 62 -9.07 -10.56 -8.75
C GLU A 62 -10.52 -11.05 -8.58
N GLY A 63 -10.78 -11.90 -7.59
CA GLY A 63 -12.14 -12.37 -7.28
C GLY A 63 -13.06 -11.22 -6.87
N VAL A 64 -12.58 -10.33 -6.01
CA VAL A 64 -13.31 -9.12 -5.59
C VAL A 64 -13.63 -8.23 -6.80
N LEU A 65 -12.65 -8.00 -7.69
CA LEU A 65 -12.86 -7.21 -8.91
C LEU A 65 -13.92 -7.83 -9.83
N ARG A 66 -13.92 -9.15 -9.99
CA ARG A 66 -14.93 -9.85 -10.80
C ARG A 66 -16.34 -9.71 -10.22
N VAL A 67 -16.50 -9.73 -8.89
CA VAL A 67 -17.81 -9.55 -8.23
C VAL A 67 -18.41 -8.18 -8.51
N ILE A 68 -17.58 -7.13 -8.55
CA ILE A 68 -18.02 -5.77 -8.90
C ILE A 68 -18.10 -5.52 -10.43
N GLY A 69 -17.89 -6.55 -11.26
CA GLY A 69 -17.90 -6.43 -12.71
C GLY A 69 -16.70 -5.69 -13.31
N ALA A 70 -15.61 -5.55 -12.56
CA ALA A 70 -14.39 -4.88 -12.99
C ALA A 70 -13.32 -5.89 -13.46
N SER A 71 -12.37 -5.40 -14.25
CA SER A 71 -11.20 -6.15 -14.69
C SER A 71 -9.92 -5.58 -14.06
N VAL A 72 -8.88 -6.41 -13.96
CA VAL A 72 -7.56 -5.96 -13.47
C VAL A 72 -7.02 -4.77 -14.27
N PRO A 73 -7.08 -4.76 -15.62
CA PRO A 73 -6.66 -3.58 -16.39
C PRO A 73 -7.50 -2.34 -16.09
N ALA A 74 -8.83 -2.47 -15.97
CA ALA A 74 -9.69 -1.33 -15.64
C ALA A 74 -9.39 -0.77 -14.25
N PHE A 75 -9.11 -1.65 -13.27
CA PHE A 75 -8.72 -1.25 -11.93
C PHE A 75 -7.36 -0.52 -11.90
N GLN A 76 -6.38 -0.96 -12.69
CA GLN A 76 -5.09 -0.28 -12.81
C GLN A 76 -5.24 1.15 -13.35
N VAL A 77 -6.09 1.35 -14.36
CA VAL A 77 -6.38 2.70 -14.89
C VAL A 77 -7.08 3.56 -13.85
N GLY A 78 -8.12 3.04 -13.19
CA GLY A 78 -8.85 3.76 -12.15
C GLY A 78 -7.97 4.13 -10.95
N GLY A 79 -7.18 3.18 -10.45
CA GLY A 79 -6.22 3.39 -9.37
C GLY A 79 -5.13 4.40 -9.76
N GLY A 80 -4.60 4.32 -10.97
CA GLY A 80 -3.66 5.31 -11.50
C GLY A 80 -4.25 6.72 -11.56
N LEU A 81 -5.52 6.84 -11.91
CA LEU A 81 -6.24 8.12 -11.92
C LEU A 81 -6.42 8.67 -10.50
N VAL A 82 -6.75 7.82 -9.53
CA VAL A 82 -6.84 8.21 -8.11
C VAL A 82 -5.49 8.70 -7.60
N LEU A 83 -4.40 7.99 -7.86
CA LEU A 83 -3.05 8.40 -7.47
C LEU A 83 -2.67 9.75 -8.10
N LEU A 84 -2.99 9.97 -9.37
CA LEU A 84 -2.79 11.25 -10.05
C LEU A 84 -3.55 12.38 -9.36
N LEU A 85 -4.82 12.15 -9.00
CA LEU A 85 -5.63 13.14 -8.30
C LEU A 85 -5.11 13.44 -6.90
N MET A 86 -4.65 12.43 -6.16
CA MET A 86 -4.03 12.64 -4.84
C MET A 86 -2.71 13.42 -4.93
N ALA A 87 -1.94 13.24 -6.00
CA ALA A 87 -0.70 13.98 -6.22
C ALA A 87 -0.94 15.45 -6.65
N LEU A 88 -2.10 15.74 -7.23
CA LEU A 88 -2.49 17.09 -7.65
C LEU A 88 -3.17 17.89 -6.52
N ALA A 89 -3.84 17.21 -5.60
CA ALA A 89 -4.50 17.78 -4.43
C ALA A 89 -3.49 18.23 -3.37
#